data_AF-A0A2L2Z954-F1
#
_entry.id   AF-A0A2L2Z954-F1
#
_cell.length_a   1.000
_cell.length_b   1.000
_cell.length_c   1.000
_cell.angle_alpha   90.00
_cell.angle_beta   90.00
_cell.angle_gamma   90.00
#
_symmetry.space_group_name_H-M   'P 1'
#
loop_
_entity.id
_entity.type
_entity.pdbx_description
1 polymer ?
#
loop_
_entity_poly.entity_id
_entity_poly.type
_entity_poly.pdbx_seq_one_letter_code
_entity_poly.pdbx_strand_id
1 'polypeptide(L)' 'GCKGFFRRSDRKNHVYTCRYTRSCVMDKDMRNQCRYCRLMKCFRAGMIIEAVQN' A
#
# COMPACT_ATOMS: atom_id res chain seq x y z
N GLY A 1 4.10 -8.45 -5.44
CA GLY A 1 3.81 -7.18 -6.14
C GLY A 1 2.78 -6.34 -5.40
N CYS A 2 2.44 -5.15 -5.91
CA CYS A 2 1.48 -4.22 -5.27
C CYS A 2 0.02 -4.71 -5.32
N LYS A 3 -0.42 -5.44 -6.37
CA LYS A 3 -1.75 -6.08 -6.45
C LYS A 3 -2.08 -6.91 -5.20
N GLY A 4 -1.22 -7.88 -4.89
CA GLY A 4 -1.42 -8.77 -3.74
C GLY A 4 -1.24 -8.08 -2.38
N PHE A 5 -0.42 -7.03 -2.30
CA PHE A 5 -0.31 -6.22 -1.09
C PHE A 5 -1.61 -5.46 -0.83
N PHE A 6 -2.09 -4.69 -1.81
CA PHE A 6 -3.30 -3.89 -1.73
C PHE A 6 -4.52 -4.74 -1.31
N ARG A 7 -4.73 -5.87 -1.98
CA ARG A 7 -5.81 -6.81 -1.67
C ARG A 7 -5.81 -7.30 -0.22
N ARG A 8 -4.62 -7.56 0.36
CA ARG A 8 -4.51 -8.04 1.74
C ARG A 8 -4.69 -6.92 2.75
N SER A 9 -4.15 -5.74 2.44
CA SER A 9 -4.22 -4.58 3.31
C SER A 9 -5.66 -4.12 3.51
N ASP A 10 -6.43 -4.10 2.44
CA ASP A 10 -7.80 -3.63 2.46
C ASP A 10 -8.80 -4.65 3.05
N ARG A 11 -8.76 -5.92 2.59
CA ARG A 11 -9.65 -6.99 3.11
C ARG A 11 -9.55 -7.24 4.61
N LYS A 12 -8.36 -7.07 5.18
CA LYS A 12 -8.12 -7.25 6.62
C LYS A 12 -8.27 -5.96 7.42
N ASN A 13 -8.70 -4.88 6.76
CA ASN A 13 -8.79 -3.53 7.29
C ASN A 13 -7.54 -3.14 8.10
N HIS A 14 -6.36 -3.44 7.54
CA HIS A 14 -5.11 -3.23 8.24
C HIS A 14 -4.83 -1.74 8.35
N VAL A 15 -4.89 -1.23 9.58
CA VAL A 15 -4.41 0.12 9.89
C VAL A 15 -2.88 0.07 9.98
N TYR A 16 -2.20 0.68 9.00
CA TYR A 16 -0.76 0.85 9.04
C TYR A 16 -0.39 2.22 9.57
N THR A 17 0.64 2.28 10.40
CA THR A 17 1.22 3.54 10.88
C THR A 17 2.55 3.78 10.19
N CYS A 18 2.76 5.00 9.71
CA CYS A 18 4.07 5.44 9.24
C CYS A 18 4.93 5.83 10.45
N ARG A 19 6.18 5.38 10.49
CA ARG A 19 7.17 5.76 11.53
C ARG A 19 7.92 7.06 11.23
N TYR A 20 7.69 7.64 10.05
CA TYR A 20 8.30 8.87 9.56
C TYR A 20 7.21 9.90 9.19
N THR A 21 7.53 10.83 8.30
CA THR A 21 6.70 11.97 7.85
C THR A 21 5.59 11.63 6.84
N ARG A 22 5.20 10.36 6.71
CA ARG A 22 4.17 9.89 5.75
C ARG A 22 4.49 10.19 4.27
N SER A 23 5.77 10.45 3.95
CA SER A 23 6.27 10.72 2.60
C SER A 23 7.40 9.77 2.18
N CYS A 24 7.42 8.54 2.71
CA CYS A 24 8.49 7.58 2.42
C CYS A 24 8.57 7.25 0.92
N VAL A 25 9.80 7.20 0.38
CA VAL A 25 10.07 6.81 -1.00
C VAL A 25 9.77 5.32 -1.18
N MET A 26 8.92 4.99 -2.16
CA MET A 26 8.49 3.63 -2.47
C MET A 26 9.09 3.20 -3.82
N ASP A 27 10.32 2.69 -3.77
CA ASP A 27 11.01 2.03 -4.89
C ASP A 27 10.91 0.49 -4.78
N LYS A 28 11.61 -0.25 -5.67
CA LYS A 28 11.53 -1.72 -5.73
C LYS A 28 12.06 -2.40 -4.47
N ASP A 29 13.07 -1.81 -3.84
CA ASP A 29 13.84 -2.39 -2.74
C ASP A 29 13.27 -1.95 -1.38
N MET A 30 12.80 -0.70 -1.31
CA MET A 30 12.34 -0.05 -0.08
C MET A 30 10.82 -0.04 0.12
N ARG A 31 10.03 -0.47 -0.86
CA ARG A 31 8.55 -0.55 -0.75
C ARG A 31 8.02 -1.31 0.48
N ASN A 32 8.82 -2.18 1.10
CA ASN A 32 8.42 -2.93 2.29
C ASN A 32 8.72 -2.20 3.62
N GLN A 33 9.50 -1.12 3.59
CA GLN A 33 9.91 -0.36 4.78
C GLN A 33 8.76 0.38 5.45
N CYS A 34 7.79 0.87 4.66
CA CYS A 34 6.61 1.57 5.19
C CYS A 34 5.33 1.09 4.51
N ARG A 35 4.60 0.20 5.18
CA ARG A 35 3.33 -0.34 4.68
C ARG A 35 2.25 0.75 4.53
N TYR A 36 2.26 1.75 5.39
CA TYR A 36 1.35 2.91 5.28
C TYR A 36 1.57 3.67 3.96
N CYS A 37 2.79 4.14 3.72
CA CYS A 37 3.10 4.94 2.53
C CYS A 37 2.92 4.10 1.25
N ARG A 38 3.22 2.80 1.31
CA ARG A 38 2.96 1.87 0.21
C ARG A 38 1.47 1.78 -0.11
N LEU A 39 0.62 1.62 0.91
CA LEU A 39 -0.84 1.53 0.75
C LEU A 39 -1.42 2.84 0.21
N MET A 40 -1.00 3.98 0.77
CA MET A 40 -1.37 5.30 0.25
C MET A 40 -0.95 5.50 -1.20
N LYS A 41 0.23 5.02 -1.60
CA LYS A 41 0.67 5.07 -3.01
C LYS A 41 -0.19 4.20 -3.92
N CYS A 42 -0.63 3.02 -3.46
CA CYS A 42 -1.59 2.20 -4.20
C CYS A 42 -2.91 2.95 -4.44
N PHE A 43 -3.48 3.57 -3.40
CA PHE A 43 -4.69 4.39 -3.55
C PHE A 43 -4.48 5.57 -4.50
N ARG A 44 -3.36 6.32 -4.37
CA ARG A 44 -3.02 7.44 -5.26
C ARG A 44 -2.82 7.02 -6.72
N ALA A 45 -2.40 5.79 -6.95
CA ALA A 45 -2.30 5.21 -8.29
C ALA A 45 -3.64 4.71 -8.84
N GLY A 46 -4.76 4.93 -8.14
CA GLY A 46 -6.10 4.54 -8.56
C GLY A 46 -6.43 3.07 -8.30
N MET A 47 -5.69 2.36 -7.44
CA MET A 47 -6.09 1.01 -7.05
C MET A 47 -7.36 1.08 -6.22
N ILE A 48 -8.41 0.44 -6.72
CA ILE A 48 -9.68 0.22 -6.02
C ILE A 48 -9.95 -1.29 -5.93
N ILE A 49 -10.65 -1.71 -4.89
CA ILE A 49 -10.88 -3.14 -4.58
C ILE A 49 -11.60 -3.83 -5.73
N GLU A 50 -12.59 -3.17 -6.32
CA GLU A 50 -13.40 -3.65 -7.43
C GLU A 50 -12.55 -3.94 -8.68
N ALA A 51 -11.52 -3.12 -8.92
CA ALA A 51 -10.58 -3.32 -10.02
C ALA A 51 -9.48 -4.35 -9.68
N VAL A 52 -9.30 -4.67 -8.39
CA VAL A 52 -8.34 -5.68 -7.90
C VAL A 52 -9.07 -6.98 -7.60
N GLN A 53 -9.88 -7.43 -8.56
CA GLN A 53 -10.43 -8.79 -8.57
C GLN A 53 -9.46 -9.75 -9.27
N ASN A 54 -9.58 -11.04 -8.94
CA ASN A 54 -8.58 -12.03 -9.29
C ASN A 54 -8.65 -12.34 -10.78
#